data_AF-A0A964AVT1-F1
#
_entry.id   AF-A0A964AVT1-F1
#
_cell.length_a   1.000
_cell.length_b   1.000
_cell.length_c   1.000
_cell.angle_alpha   90.00
_cell.angle_beta   90.00
_cell.angle_gamma   90.00
#
_symmetry.space_group_name_H-M   'P 1'
#
loop_
_entity.id
_entity.type
_entity.pdbx_description
1 polymer ?
#
loop_
_entity_poly.entity_id
_entity_poly.type
_entity_poly.pdbx_seq_one_letter_code
_entity_poly.pdbx_strand_id
1 'polypeptide(L)'
;MRTTPLTLLVLAACGGASPADPPAAPAPAAPPAAPAPAAAPAPPSAPTARRPALPVPGEPGHALTGWRELLAAGCDFGVSPVHTPIEARVLRNTPFALLGYDFSSSDLKTFFSRDGAGWYEPHDKDVTLAADATACVDALKAREKDLRKKFEVPKEFETWMTADPDVFHHLWIWGRDGAFPYDNISFTKTDIGEWEMRATASGCEELPPDVDCAMFIITCRSEGDCDADAAG
;
A
#
# COMPACT_ATOMS: atom_id res chain seq x y z
N MET A 1 35.89 19.65 -15.90
CA MET A 1 34.90 20.12 -16.88
C MET A 1 34.75 19.02 -17.93
N ARG A 2 33.66 18.25 -17.91
CA ARG A 2 33.39 17.18 -18.87
C ARG A 2 32.24 17.63 -19.77
N THR A 3 32.55 17.76 -21.05
CA THR A 3 31.67 18.21 -22.13
C THR A 3 30.90 16.99 -22.65
N THR A 4 29.58 17.00 -22.51
CA THR A 4 28.68 15.96 -23.07
C THR A 4 28.20 16.41 -24.46
N PRO A 5 28.27 15.58 -25.51
CA PRO A 5 27.81 15.98 -26.84
C PRO A 5 26.29 15.89 -26.95
N LEU A 6 25.71 16.98 -27.45
CA LEU A 6 24.31 17.14 -27.83
C LEU A 6 24.04 16.30 -29.09
N THR A 7 23.19 15.28 -29.01
CA THR A 7 22.77 14.50 -30.18
C THR A 7 21.50 15.12 -30.76
N LEU A 8 21.61 15.65 -31.97
CA LEU A 8 20.54 16.29 -32.74
C LEU A 8 19.73 15.20 -33.47
N LEU A 9 18.45 15.02 -33.10
CA LEU A 9 17.55 14.09 -33.80
C LEU A 9 16.87 14.81 -34.97
N VAL A 10 17.11 14.34 -36.20
CA VAL A 10 16.50 14.84 -37.43
C VAL A 10 15.16 14.12 -37.66
N LEU A 11 14.04 14.84 -37.61
CA LEU A 11 12.75 14.34 -38.07
C LEU A 11 12.66 14.45 -39.60
N ALA A 12 12.58 13.30 -40.27
CA ALA A 12 12.22 13.21 -41.68
C ALA A 12 10.70 13.09 -41.82
N ALA A 13 10.06 14.11 -42.41
CA ALA A 13 8.66 14.08 -42.80
C ALA A 13 8.52 13.43 -44.20
N CYS A 14 7.96 12.22 -44.26
CA CYS A 14 7.55 11.59 -45.51
C CYS A 14 6.04 11.80 -45.71
N GLY A 15 5.69 12.75 -46.57
CA GLY A 15 4.33 12.89 -47.10
C GLY A 15 4.07 11.80 -48.14
N GLY A 16 3.17 10.87 -47.82
CA GLY A 16 2.64 9.87 -48.75
C GLY A 16 1.26 10.29 -49.24
N ALA A 17 1.13 10.50 -50.55
CA ALA A 17 -0.14 10.76 -51.22
C ALA A 17 -1.02 9.50 -51.23
N SER A 18 -2.28 9.62 -50.82
CA SER A 18 -3.27 8.55 -50.88
C SER A 18 -3.68 8.26 -52.34
N PRO A 19 -3.69 6.99 -52.77
CA PRO A 19 -4.31 6.60 -54.03
C PRO A 19 -5.84 6.66 -53.93
N ALA A 20 -6.49 7.05 -55.03
CA ALA A 20 -7.94 7.13 -55.16
C ALA A 20 -8.58 5.74 -55.13
N ASP A 21 -9.68 5.62 -54.38
CA ASP A 21 -10.49 4.41 -54.25
C ASP A 21 -11.12 3.98 -55.58
N PRO A 22 -11.09 2.67 -55.92
CA PRO A 22 -11.86 2.14 -57.03
C PRO A 22 -13.37 2.11 -56.74
N PRO A 23 -14.23 2.12 -57.77
CA PRO A 23 -15.68 2.12 -57.61
C PRO A 23 -16.20 0.84 -56.94
N ALA A 24 -17.09 1.02 -55.98
CA ALA A 24 -17.70 -0.03 -55.18
C ALA A 24 -18.47 -1.05 -56.03
N ALA A 25 -18.18 -2.33 -55.82
CA ALA A 25 -18.97 -3.43 -56.36
C ALA A 25 -20.38 -3.46 -55.73
N PRO A 26 -21.42 -3.90 -56.45
CA PRO A 26 -22.77 -4.01 -55.92
C PRO A 26 -22.82 -5.00 -54.75
N ALA A 27 -23.47 -4.57 -53.66
CA ALA A 27 -23.59 -5.35 -52.44
C ALA A 27 -24.30 -6.69 -52.67
N PRO A 28 -23.78 -7.82 -52.14
CA PRO A 28 -24.50 -9.08 -52.16
C PRO A 28 -25.78 -8.99 -51.32
N ALA A 29 -26.82 -9.72 -51.76
CA ALA A 29 -28.10 -9.79 -51.07
C ALA A 29 -27.91 -10.26 -49.61
N ALA A 30 -28.61 -9.58 -48.69
CA ALA A 30 -28.49 -9.82 -47.27
C ALA A 30 -28.82 -11.29 -46.92
N PRO A 31 -27.97 -11.98 -46.14
CA PRO A 31 -28.30 -13.29 -45.63
C PRO A 31 -29.51 -13.21 -44.68
N PRO A 32 -30.30 -14.28 -44.57
CA PRO A 32 -31.42 -14.34 -43.64
C PRO A 32 -30.93 -14.05 -42.21
N ALA A 33 -31.71 -13.24 -41.48
CA ALA A 33 -31.38 -12.80 -40.14
C ALA A 33 -31.08 -14.01 -39.23
N ALA A 34 -29.86 -14.05 -38.70
CA ALA A 34 -29.48 -15.02 -37.69
C ALA A 34 -30.36 -14.83 -36.44
N PRO A 35 -30.74 -15.92 -35.74
CA PRO A 35 -31.47 -15.82 -34.49
C PRO A 35 -30.66 -14.98 -33.49
N ALA A 36 -31.35 -14.10 -32.77
CA ALA A 36 -30.74 -13.23 -31.78
C ALA A 36 -29.89 -14.06 -30.79
N PRO A 37 -28.64 -13.67 -30.51
CA PRO A 37 -27.81 -14.39 -29.55
C PRO A 37 -28.51 -14.39 -28.19
N ALA A 38 -28.60 -15.57 -27.57
CA ALA A 38 -29.05 -15.69 -26.20
C ALA A 38 -28.24 -14.72 -25.33
N ALA A 39 -28.95 -13.94 -24.50
CA ALA A 39 -28.33 -12.96 -23.62
C ALA A 39 -27.16 -13.60 -22.88
N ALA A 40 -25.97 -13.01 -23.02
CA ALA A 40 -24.79 -13.44 -22.29
C ALA A 40 -25.12 -13.41 -20.78
N PRO A 41 -24.73 -14.43 -20.00
CA PRO A 41 -24.91 -14.41 -18.56
C PRO A 41 -24.27 -13.13 -18.02
N ALA A 42 -25.00 -12.42 -17.15
CA ALA A 42 -24.48 -11.22 -16.52
C ALA A 42 -23.10 -11.52 -15.92
N PRO A 43 -22.10 -10.65 -16.09
CA PRO A 43 -20.81 -10.83 -15.46
C PRO A 43 -21.04 -10.99 -13.94
N PRO A 44 -20.28 -11.87 -13.26
CA PRO A 44 -20.36 -11.98 -11.82
C PRO A 44 -20.14 -10.58 -11.24
N SER A 45 -21.08 -10.13 -10.39
CA SER A 45 -20.95 -8.85 -9.71
C SER A 45 -19.57 -8.77 -9.08
N ALA A 46 -18.83 -7.69 -9.39
CA ALA A 46 -17.53 -7.44 -8.78
C ALA A 46 -17.66 -7.61 -7.26
N PRO A 47 -16.70 -8.29 -6.60
CA PRO A 47 -16.74 -8.45 -5.16
C PRO A 47 -16.80 -7.06 -4.54
N THR A 48 -17.95 -6.71 -3.96
CA THR A 48 -18.10 -5.48 -3.19
C THR A 48 -17.02 -5.57 -2.12
N ALA A 49 -16.06 -4.62 -2.13
CA ALA A 49 -15.00 -4.55 -1.13
C ALA A 49 -15.68 -4.55 0.25
N ARG A 50 -15.72 -5.72 0.89
CA ARG A 50 -16.29 -5.84 2.22
C ARG A 50 -15.33 -5.09 3.11
N ARG A 51 -15.80 -3.96 3.64
CA ARG A 51 -15.21 -3.29 4.78
C ARG A 51 -14.74 -4.37 5.78
N PRO A 52 -13.46 -4.40 6.16
CA PRO A 52 -12.94 -5.45 7.03
C PRO A 52 -13.84 -5.58 8.26
N ALA A 53 -14.21 -6.81 8.59
CA ALA A 53 -14.90 -7.05 9.85
C ALA A 53 -13.97 -6.59 10.98
N LEU A 54 -14.51 -5.84 11.94
CA LEU A 54 -13.78 -5.47 13.14
C LEU A 54 -13.12 -6.71 13.75
N PRO A 55 -11.91 -6.58 14.34
CA PRO A 55 -11.19 -7.71 14.91
C PRO A 55 -12.07 -8.50 15.87
N VAL A 56 -12.09 -9.82 15.71
CA VAL A 56 -12.90 -10.70 16.55
C VAL A 56 -12.32 -10.67 17.97
N PRO A 57 -13.14 -10.45 19.01
CA PRO A 57 -12.67 -10.49 20.38
C PRO A 57 -11.92 -11.80 20.69
N GLY A 58 -10.64 -11.69 21.04
CA GLY A 58 -9.78 -12.83 21.38
C GLY A 58 -8.78 -13.25 20.30
N GLU A 59 -8.81 -12.66 19.10
CA GLU A 59 -7.71 -12.80 18.15
C GLU A 59 -6.53 -11.91 18.55
N PRO A 60 -5.27 -12.37 18.39
CA PRO A 60 -4.11 -11.53 18.62
C PRO A 60 -4.13 -10.35 17.64
N GLY A 61 -3.79 -9.16 18.14
CA GLY A 61 -3.66 -7.95 17.32
C GLY A 61 -2.75 -8.16 16.10
N HIS A 62 -2.94 -7.34 15.08
CA HIS A 62 -2.21 -7.49 13.81
C HIS A 62 -0.72 -7.25 13.99
N ALA A 63 -0.33 -6.33 14.88
CA ALA A 63 1.09 -6.09 15.16
C ALA A 63 1.75 -7.29 15.84
N LEU A 64 1.05 -7.97 16.75
CA LEU A 64 1.52 -9.19 17.40
C LEU A 64 1.66 -10.35 16.40
N THR A 65 0.67 -10.51 15.53
CA THR A 65 0.70 -11.53 14.48
C THR A 65 1.88 -11.29 13.53
N GLY A 66 2.04 -10.07 13.01
CA GLY A 66 3.14 -9.74 12.12
C GLY A 66 4.52 -9.86 12.77
N TRP A 67 4.65 -9.49 14.04
CA TRP A 67 5.89 -9.70 14.79
C TRP A 67 6.25 -11.19 14.91
N ARG A 68 5.28 -12.05 15.23
CA ARG A 68 5.50 -13.50 15.35
C ARG A 68 5.89 -14.13 14.01
N GLU A 69 5.23 -13.73 12.93
CA GLU A 69 5.56 -14.16 11.57
C GLU A 69 7.00 -13.75 11.20
N LEU A 70 7.37 -12.50 11.46
CA LEU A 70 8.72 -12.00 11.19
C LEU A 70 9.78 -12.75 12.00
N LEU A 71 9.53 -13.00 13.29
CA LEU A 71 10.44 -13.74 14.15
C LEU A 71 10.59 -15.21 13.70
N ALA A 72 9.48 -15.85 13.31
CA ALA A 72 9.48 -17.20 12.75
C ALA A 72 10.25 -17.30 11.44
N ALA A 73 10.24 -16.23 10.64
CA ALA A 73 11.05 -16.09 9.43
C ALA A 73 12.52 -15.74 9.69
N GLY A 74 12.97 -15.68 10.95
CA GLY A 74 14.34 -15.29 11.30
C GLY A 74 14.65 -13.82 10.95
N CYS A 75 13.63 -12.97 10.91
CA CYS A 75 13.71 -11.56 10.53
C CYS A 75 14.18 -11.35 9.09
N ASP A 76 13.88 -12.32 8.22
CA ASP A 76 14.09 -12.23 6.79
C ASP A 76 12.95 -11.43 6.12
N PHE A 77 13.24 -10.17 5.77
CA PHE A 77 12.31 -9.29 5.06
C PHE A 77 12.04 -9.72 3.61
N GLY A 78 12.75 -10.71 3.07
CA GLY A 78 12.39 -11.35 1.80
C GLY A 78 11.23 -12.35 1.94
N VAL A 79 11.02 -12.89 3.14
CA VAL A 79 9.93 -13.84 3.45
C VAL A 79 8.73 -13.12 4.07
N SER A 80 8.98 -12.22 5.03
CA SER A 80 7.96 -11.40 5.67
C SER A 80 8.25 -9.92 5.41
N PRO A 81 7.81 -9.39 4.27
CA PRO A 81 8.23 -8.07 3.84
C PRO A 81 7.64 -6.96 4.71
N VAL A 82 8.48 -5.96 4.98
CA VAL A 82 8.12 -4.72 5.66
C VAL A 82 8.34 -3.60 4.66
N HIS A 83 7.25 -2.95 4.26
CA HIS A 83 7.22 -2.06 3.09
C HIS A 83 7.19 -0.59 3.46
N THR A 84 6.62 -0.25 4.63
CA THR A 84 6.50 1.14 5.05
C THR A 84 7.32 1.46 6.32
N PRO A 85 7.80 2.71 6.48
CA PRO A 85 8.45 3.13 7.72
C PRO A 85 7.59 2.93 8.97
N ILE A 86 6.26 3.02 8.81
CA ILE A 86 5.30 2.91 9.92
C ILE A 86 5.10 1.46 10.34
N GLU A 87 5.00 0.53 9.38
CA GLU A 87 5.02 -0.89 9.68
C GLU A 87 6.27 -1.28 10.48
N ALA A 88 7.44 -0.85 10.00
CA ALA A 88 8.71 -1.13 10.67
C ALA A 88 8.73 -0.56 12.10
N ARG A 89 8.19 0.64 12.29
CA ARG A 89 8.10 1.31 13.59
C ARG A 89 7.17 0.57 14.54
N VAL A 90 6.00 0.12 14.09
CA VAL A 90 5.07 -0.64 14.93
C VAL A 90 5.71 -1.98 15.30
N LEU A 91 6.17 -2.75 14.31
CA LEU A 91 6.73 -4.09 14.52
C LEU A 91 7.95 -4.09 15.43
N ARG A 92 8.84 -3.09 15.34
CA ARG A 92 10.01 -3.01 16.24
C ARG A 92 9.64 -2.70 17.70
N ASN A 93 8.46 -2.11 17.92
CA ASN A 93 7.97 -1.79 19.26
C ASN A 93 7.09 -2.90 19.84
N THR A 94 6.51 -3.77 19.01
CA THR A 94 5.72 -4.93 19.45
C THR A 94 6.37 -5.80 20.52
N PRO A 95 7.67 -6.20 20.45
CA PRO A 95 8.26 -7.02 21.51
C PRO A 95 8.38 -6.30 22.86
N PHE A 96 8.47 -4.97 22.86
CA PHE A 96 8.44 -4.18 24.09
C PHE A 96 7.02 -4.11 24.66
N ALA A 97 6.01 -3.91 23.79
CA ALA A 97 4.61 -3.96 24.17
C ALA A 97 4.24 -5.31 24.79
N LEU A 98 4.71 -6.42 24.21
CA LEU A 98 4.51 -7.77 24.75
C LEU A 98 5.04 -7.96 26.17
N LEU A 99 6.06 -7.21 26.57
CA LEU A 99 6.62 -7.22 27.92
C LEU A 99 6.01 -6.13 28.83
N GLY A 100 4.98 -5.44 28.37
CA GLY A 100 4.27 -4.41 29.13
C GLY A 100 5.00 -3.07 29.24
N TYR A 101 5.81 -2.72 28.23
CA TYR A 101 6.47 -1.42 28.18
C TYR A 101 5.47 -0.24 28.15
N ASP A 102 5.61 0.71 29.07
CA ASP A 102 4.83 1.95 29.13
C ASP A 102 5.40 3.02 28.20
N PHE A 103 4.91 3.04 26.95
CA PHE A 103 5.36 3.99 25.94
C PHE A 103 5.08 5.44 26.35
N SER A 104 6.12 6.28 26.26
CA SER A 104 5.98 7.74 26.39
C SER A 104 5.38 8.40 25.14
N SER A 105 5.46 7.71 24.00
CA SER A 105 4.92 8.16 22.72
C SER A 105 3.41 7.95 22.71
N SER A 106 2.62 9.03 22.61
CA SER A 106 1.17 8.96 22.70
C SER A 106 0.53 8.16 21.56
N ASP A 107 1.11 8.20 20.36
CA ASP A 107 0.70 7.42 19.20
C ASP A 107 0.87 5.91 19.45
N LEU A 108 2.05 5.45 19.85
CA LEU A 108 2.30 4.02 20.17
C LEU A 108 1.46 3.55 21.36
N LYS A 109 1.29 4.40 22.39
CA LYS A 109 0.42 4.08 23.53
C LYS A 109 -1.01 3.86 23.08
N THR A 110 -1.53 4.73 22.21
CA THR A 110 -2.88 4.62 21.64
C THR A 110 -3.00 3.36 20.77
N PHE A 111 -2.03 3.15 19.88
CA PHE A 111 -1.97 1.99 19.01
C PHE A 111 -2.04 0.68 19.79
N PHE A 112 -1.09 0.44 20.70
CA PHE A 112 -1.03 -0.81 21.43
C PHE A 112 -2.16 -0.93 22.45
N SER A 113 -2.78 0.15 22.92
CA SER A 113 -3.99 0.03 23.74
C SER A 113 -5.20 -0.46 22.92
N ARG A 114 -5.25 -0.16 21.62
CA ARG A 114 -6.32 -0.59 20.70
C ARG A 114 -6.04 -1.97 20.07
N ASP A 115 -4.88 -2.14 19.42
CA ASP A 115 -4.45 -3.43 18.82
C ASP A 115 -4.11 -4.49 19.88
N GLY A 116 -3.72 -4.02 21.07
CA GLY A 116 -3.27 -4.86 22.17
C GLY A 116 -4.37 -5.44 23.05
N ALA A 117 -5.64 -5.34 22.65
CA ALA A 117 -6.75 -5.86 23.44
C ALA A 117 -6.53 -7.35 23.78
N GLY A 118 -6.29 -7.63 25.06
CA GLY A 118 -6.04 -8.98 25.58
C GLY A 118 -4.58 -9.42 25.63
N TRP A 119 -3.61 -8.60 25.20
CA TRP A 119 -2.18 -8.95 25.28
C TRP A 119 -1.23 -7.81 25.67
N TYR A 120 -1.63 -6.54 25.54
CA TYR A 120 -0.84 -5.39 25.98
C TYR A 120 -1.36 -4.86 27.32
N GLU A 121 -0.49 -4.88 28.33
CA GLU A 121 -0.76 -4.28 29.65
C GLU A 121 0.45 -3.44 30.09
N PRO A 122 0.39 -2.09 29.98
CA PRO A 122 1.52 -1.23 30.33
C PRO A 122 1.78 -1.21 31.84
N HIS A 123 3.00 -1.51 32.27
CA HIS A 123 3.37 -1.49 33.69
C HIS A 123 4.84 -1.14 33.99
N ASP A 124 5.77 -1.32 33.05
CA ASP A 124 7.21 -1.07 33.27
C ASP A 124 7.81 -0.17 32.19
N LYS A 125 8.80 0.65 32.54
CA LYS A 125 9.60 1.44 31.59
C LYS A 125 10.94 0.80 31.27
N ASP A 126 11.32 -0.27 31.98
CA ASP A 126 12.61 -0.94 31.88
C ASP A 126 12.43 -2.44 31.58
N VAL A 127 12.04 -2.77 30.34
CA VAL A 127 11.92 -4.17 29.89
C VAL A 127 13.19 -4.63 29.17
N THR A 128 13.56 -5.90 29.34
CA THR A 128 14.72 -6.51 28.67
C THR A 128 14.25 -7.51 27.62
N LEU A 129 14.69 -7.33 26.37
CA LEU A 129 14.40 -8.26 25.28
C LEU A 129 15.33 -9.47 25.30
N ALA A 130 14.84 -10.60 24.79
CA ALA A 130 15.69 -11.73 24.44
C ALA A 130 16.65 -11.37 23.28
N ALA A 131 17.72 -12.13 23.12
CA ALA A 131 18.79 -11.82 22.16
C ALA A 131 18.31 -11.87 20.70
N ASP A 132 17.46 -12.83 20.36
CA ASP A 132 16.82 -12.97 19.04
C ASP A 132 15.86 -11.80 18.74
N ALA A 133 15.01 -11.43 19.70
CA ALA A 133 14.13 -10.28 19.58
C ALA A 133 14.93 -8.97 19.41
N THR A 134 16.04 -8.83 20.14
CA THR A 134 16.95 -7.67 20.02
C THR A 134 17.55 -7.57 18.61
N ALA A 135 18.06 -8.69 18.09
CA ALA A 135 18.61 -8.73 16.72
C ALA A 135 17.56 -8.36 15.67
N CYS A 136 16.32 -8.85 15.83
CA CYS A 136 15.22 -8.52 14.94
C CYS A 136 14.83 -7.04 15.00
N VAL A 137 14.77 -6.46 16.21
CA VAL A 137 14.51 -5.03 16.41
C VAL A 137 15.58 -4.17 15.73
N ASP A 138 16.84 -4.57 15.80
CA ASP A 138 17.93 -3.85 15.14
C ASP A 138 17.86 -3.98 13.61
N ALA A 139 17.47 -5.14 13.08
CA ALA A 139 17.18 -5.32 11.66
C ALA A 139 16.02 -4.42 11.20
N LEU A 140 14.94 -4.33 11.98
CA LEU A 140 13.79 -3.45 11.70
C LEU A 140 14.17 -1.97 11.77
N LYS A 141 15.02 -1.55 12.71
CA LYS A 141 15.54 -0.18 12.76
C LYS A 141 16.34 0.16 11.50
N ALA A 142 17.20 -0.75 11.04
CA ALA A 142 17.96 -0.57 9.80
C ALA A 142 17.01 -0.47 8.60
N ARG A 143 16.04 -1.38 8.50
CA ARG A 143 15.01 -1.39 7.45
C ARG A 143 14.19 -0.09 7.46
N GLU A 144 13.69 0.35 8.60
CA GLU A 144 12.95 1.60 8.73
C GLU A 144 13.77 2.79 8.25
N LYS A 145 15.05 2.86 8.64
CA LYS A 145 15.95 3.93 8.20
C LYS A 145 16.09 3.95 6.68
N ASP A 146 16.18 2.78 6.05
CA ASP A 146 16.27 2.69 4.59
C ASP A 146 14.95 3.05 3.91
N LEU A 147 13.81 2.64 4.47
CA LEU A 147 12.49 3.00 3.98
C LEU A 147 12.25 4.52 4.08
N ARG A 148 12.70 5.18 5.16
CA ARG A 148 12.60 6.64 5.31
C ARG A 148 13.44 7.44 4.32
N LYS A 149 14.48 6.84 3.73
CA LYS A 149 15.22 7.47 2.62
C LYS A 149 14.45 7.42 1.31
N LYS A 150 13.57 6.42 1.17
CA LYS A 150 12.75 6.20 -0.03
C LYS A 150 11.43 6.97 0.04
N PHE A 151 10.82 6.99 1.22
CA PHE A 151 9.50 7.57 1.44
C PHE A 151 9.61 8.73 2.43
N GLU A 152 9.30 9.93 1.96
CA GLU A 152 9.17 11.11 2.80
C GLU A 152 7.79 11.10 3.46
N VAL A 153 7.72 10.57 4.68
CA VAL A 153 6.47 10.54 5.45
C VAL A 153 6.34 11.81 6.28
N PRO A 154 5.32 12.66 6.06
CA PRO A 154 5.10 13.84 6.88
C PRO A 154 4.90 13.46 8.35
N LYS A 155 5.53 14.18 9.28
CA LYS A 155 5.49 13.83 10.71
C LYS A 155 4.07 13.81 11.30
N GLU A 156 3.22 14.75 10.87
CA GLU A 156 1.81 14.79 11.26
C GLU A 156 1.09 13.51 10.83
N PHE A 157 1.28 13.14 9.56
CA PHE A 157 0.70 11.93 8.98
C PHE A 157 1.23 10.66 9.66
N GLU A 158 2.54 10.59 9.94
CA GLU A 158 3.14 9.46 10.65
C GLU A 158 2.53 9.30 12.05
N THR A 159 2.42 10.38 12.81
CA THR A 159 1.84 10.36 14.16
C THR A 159 0.40 9.87 14.12
N TRP A 160 -0.35 10.35 13.13
CA TRP A 160 -1.74 10.01 12.90
C TRP A 160 -1.90 8.53 12.50
N MET A 161 -1.20 8.05 11.47
CA MET A 161 -1.24 6.64 11.04
C MET A 161 -0.75 5.68 12.12
N THR A 162 0.29 6.06 12.88
CA THR A 162 0.80 5.23 13.96
C THR A 162 -0.22 5.07 15.08
N ALA A 163 -1.13 6.03 15.29
CA ALA A 163 -2.15 5.94 16.34
C ALA A 163 -3.35 5.06 15.94
N ASP A 164 -3.48 4.69 14.66
CA ASP A 164 -4.63 3.96 14.14
C ASP A 164 -4.28 2.52 13.69
N PRO A 165 -4.67 1.48 14.45
CA PRO A 165 -4.37 0.10 14.11
C PRO A 165 -5.08 -0.41 12.86
N ASP A 166 -6.21 0.18 12.48
CA ASP A 166 -6.93 -0.21 11.26
C ASP A 166 -6.11 0.17 10.02
N VAL A 167 -5.47 1.33 10.02
CA VAL A 167 -4.54 1.74 8.96
C VAL A 167 -3.33 0.83 8.88
N PHE A 168 -2.73 0.48 10.03
CA PHE A 168 -1.65 -0.51 10.06
C PHE A 168 -2.11 -1.86 9.49
N HIS A 169 -3.31 -2.31 9.84
CA HIS A 169 -3.88 -3.56 9.33
C HIS A 169 -4.01 -3.55 7.80
N HIS A 170 -4.52 -2.45 7.23
CA HIS A 170 -4.61 -2.27 5.78
C HIS A 170 -3.24 -2.29 5.11
N LEU A 171 -2.29 -1.51 5.64
CA LEU A 171 -0.90 -1.51 5.16
C LEU A 171 -0.28 -2.90 5.20
N TRP A 172 -0.46 -3.60 6.33
CA TRP A 172 0.08 -4.94 6.58
C TRP A 172 -0.52 -6.01 5.67
N ILE A 173 -1.86 -6.11 5.56
CA ILE A 173 -2.50 -7.12 4.69
C ILE A 173 -2.00 -6.95 3.26
N TRP A 174 -2.04 -5.72 2.74
CA TRP A 174 -1.73 -5.47 1.34
C TRP A 174 -0.26 -5.70 1.03
N GLY A 175 0.63 -5.33 1.95
CA GLY A 175 2.04 -5.65 1.87
C GLY A 175 2.31 -7.17 1.91
N ARG A 176 1.53 -7.92 2.70
CA ARG A 176 1.75 -9.36 2.94
C ARG A 176 1.23 -10.25 1.83
N ASP A 177 0.06 -9.97 1.27
CA ASP A 177 -0.57 -10.87 0.29
C ASP A 177 0.14 -10.84 -1.08
N GLY A 178 1.34 -10.26 -1.14
CA GLY A 178 2.25 -10.30 -2.29
C GLY A 178 1.70 -9.59 -3.50
N ALA A 179 0.60 -8.85 -3.33
CA ALA A 179 -0.09 -8.22 -4.43
C ALA A 179 0.88 -7.25 -5.10
N PHE A 180 1.53 -6.34 -4.37
CA PHE A 180 2.40 -5.34 -4.98
C PHE A 180 3.47 -4.79 -4.00
N PRO A 181 4.77 -4.87 -4.31
CA PRO A 181 5.75 -4.04 -3.61
C PRO A 181 5.47 -2.56 -3.94
N TYR A 182 5.37 -1.70 -2.92
CA TYR A 182 5.24 -0.27 -3.14
C TYR A 182 6.56 0.30 -3.63
N ASP A 183 6.59 0.79 -4.87
CA ASP A 183 7.78 1.45 -5.41
C ASP A 183 7.75 2.95 -5.18
N ASN A 184 6.54 3.53 -5.12
CA ASN A 184 6.33 4.92 -4.76
C ASN A 184 5.15 5.03 -3.80
N ILE A 185 5.33 5.84 -2.75
CA ILE A 185 4.28 6.23 -1.83
C ILE A 185 4.36 7.74 -1.72
N SER A 186 3.28 8.42 -2.08
CA SER A 186 3.15 9.86 -1.93
C SER A 186 2.07 10.19 -0.90
N PHE A 187 2.28 11.32 -0.23
CA PHE A 187 1.37 11.81 0.80
C PHE A 187 0.99 13.24 0.43
N THR A 188 -0.30 13.47 0.22
CA THR A 188 -0.84 14.78 -0.12
C THR A 188 -1.86 15.19 0.92
N LYS A 189 -1.76 16.41 1.43
CA LYS A 189 -2.82 16.99 2.25
C LYS A 189 -3.79 17.73 1.34
N THR A 190 -5.05 17.34 1.34
CA THR A 190 -6.10 17.97 0.53
C THR A 190 -6.37 19.39 1.03
N ASP A 191 -7.08 20.18 0.23
CA ASP A 191 -7.50 21.54 0.55
C ASP A 191 -8.45 21.62 1.75
N ILE A 192 -9.22 20.55 1.99
CA ILE A 192 -10.06 20.38 3.17
C ILE A 192 -9.31 19.81 4.39
N GLY A 193 -8.00 19.61 4.28
CA GLY A 193 -7.13 19.18 5.39
C GLY A 193 -7.09 17.68 5.65
N GLU A 194 -7.69 16.87 4.78
CA GLU A 194 -7.59 15.41 4.80
C GLU A 194 -6.22 14.96 4.27
N TRP A 195 -5.76 13.79 4.71
CA TRP A 195 -4.54 13.19 4.18
C TRP A 195 -4.88 12.11 3.16
N GLU A 196 -4.25 12.19 2.00
CA GLU A 196 -4.31 11.18 0.96
C GLU A 196 -2.95 10.48 0.89
N MET A 197 -2.93 9.17 1.08
CA MET A 197 -1.77 8.33 0.78
C MET A 197 -2.04 7.57 -0.51
N ARG A 198 -1.19 7.80 -1.50
CA ARG A 198 -1.25 7.12 -2.79
C ARG A 198 -0.05 6.20 -2.90
N ALA A 199 -0.29 4.90 -3.07
CA ALA A 199 0.76 3.94 -3.38
C ALA A 199 0.65 3.47 -4.83
N THR A 200 1.77 3.48 -5.54
CA THR A 200 1.86 3.01 -6.93
C THR A 200 2.90 1.90 -7.05
N ALA A 201 2.61 0.93 -7.93
CA ALA A 201 3.57 -0.10 -8.30
C ALA A 201 4.60 0.44 -9.31
N SER A 202 5.74 -0.24 -9.39
CA SER A 202 6.73 -0.05 -10.46
C SER A 202 6.11 -0.24 -11.84
N GLY A 203 6.57 0.57 -12.80
CA GLY A 203 6.11 0.53 -14.19
C GLY A 203 4.85 1.35 -14.46
N CYS A 204 4.22 1.90 -13.43
CA CYS A 204 3.04 2.78 -13.57
C CYS A 204 3.35 4.19 -14.11
N GLU A 205 4.62 4.61 -14.11
CA GLU A 205 5.02 5.95 -14.57
C GLU A 205 4.91 6.13 -16.10
N GLU A 206 4.85 5.04 -16.86
CA GLU A 206 4.73 5.07 -18.32
C GLU A 206 3.28 5.11 -18.82
N LEU A 207 2.30 4.98 -17.91
CA LEU A 207 0.90 4.99 -18.30
C LEU A 207 0.38 6.42 -18.50
N PRO A 208 -0.58 6.62 -19.43
CA PRO A 208 -1.20 7.92 -19.66
C PRO A 208 -1.79 8.52 -18.37
N PRO A 209 -1.83 9.86 -18.22
CA PRO A 209 -2.33 10.52 -17.01
C PRO A 209 -3.82 10.27 -16.73
N ASP A 210 -4.57 9.75 -17.69
CA ASP A 210 -5.96 9.34 -17.59
C ASP A 210 -6.15 7.88 -17.12
N VAL A 211 -5.07 7.09 -17.05
CA VAL A 211 -5.09 5.74 -16.48
C VAL A 211 -4.68 5.83 -15.03
N ASP A 212 -5.64 5.58 -14.13
CA ASP A 212 -5.35 5.67 -12.70
C ASP A 212 -4.49 4.49 -12.26
N CYS A 213 -3.19 4.75 -12.15
CA CYS A 213 -2.19 3.80 -11.68
C CYS A 213 -2.09 3.72 -10.16
N ALA A 214 -2.89 4.49 -9.43
CA ALA A 214 -3.01 4.23 -8.00
C ALA A 214 -3.47 2.78 -7.86
N MET A 215 -2.75 2.00 -7.07
CA MET A 215 -3.25 0.70 -6.69
C MET A 215 -4.28 0.86 -5.59
N PHE A 216 -4.04 1.85 -4.74
CA PHE A 216 -5.02 2.31 -3.77
C PHE A 216 -4.78 3.78 -3.43
N ILE A 217 -5.85 4.35 -2.92
CA ILE A 217 -5.86 5.65 -2.27
C ILE A 217 -6.40 5.38 -0.86
N ILE A 218 -5.56 5.63 0.15
CA ILE A 218 -6.08 5.71 1.52
C ILE A 218 -6.38 7.18 1.78
N THR A 219 -7.66 7.49 1.89
CA THR A 219 -8.13 8.83 2.24
C THR A 219 -8.46 8.82 3.72
N CYS A 220 -7.72 9.60 4.49
CA CYS A 220 -7.86 9.66 5.93
C CYS A 220 -8.34 11.05 6.34
N ARG A 221 -9.52 11.08 6.97
CA ARG A 221 -10.11 12.31 7.50
C ARG A 221 -9.46 12.70 8.81
N SER A 222 -9.44 14.01 9.09
CA SER A 222 -8.89 14.55 10.35
C SER A 222 -9.59 14.02 11.61
N GLU A 223 -10.80 13.47 11.47
CA GLU A 223 -11.61 12.91 12.57
C GLU A 223 -11.28 11.44 12.89
N GLY A 224 -10.34 10.82 12.17
CA GLY A 224 -9.85 9.47 12.48
C GLY A 224 -10.48 8.34 11.67
N ASP A 225 -11.35 8.66 10.69
CA ASP A 225 -11.86 7.67 9.74
C ASP A 225 -10.97 7.65 8.49
N CYS A 226 -10.37 6.49 8.16
CA CYS A 226 -9.85 6.25 6.82
C CYS A 226 -10.80 5.38 6.02
N ASP A 227 -10.97 5.78 4.77
CA ASP A 227 -11.50 4.93 3.73
C ASP A 227 -10.33 4.48 2.85
N ALA A 228 -10.26 3.18 2.62
CA ALA A 228 -9.24 2.52 1.84
C ALA A 228 -9.89 2.05 0.54
N ASP A 229 -9.73 2.84 -0.51
CA ASP A 229 -10.32 2.55 -1.82
C ASP A 229 -9.27 1.94 -2.75
N ALA A 230 -9.59 0.80 -3.35
CA ALA A 230 -8.85 0.32 -4.51
C ALA A 230 -9.10 1.31 -5.65
N ALA A 231 -8.05 1.84 -6.28
CA ALA A 231 -8.26 2.67 -7.46
C ALA A 231 -8.73 1.75 -8.60
N GLY A 232 -9.88 2.10 -9.19
CA GLY A 232 -10.60 1.31 -10.19
C GLY A 232 -10.25 1.66 -11.62
#